data_AF-A0A9X8JNA4-F1
#
_entry.id   AF-A0A9X8JNA4-F1
#
_cell.length_a   1.000
_cell.length_b   1.000
_cell.length_c   1.000
_cell.angle_alpha   90.00
_cell.angle_beta   90.00
_cell.angle_gamma   90.00
#
_symmetry.space_group_name_H-M   'P 1'
#
loop_
_entity.id
_entity.type
_entity.pdbx_description
1 polymer ?
#
loop_
_entity_poly.entity_id
_entity_poly.type
_entity_poly.pdbx_seq_one_letter_code
_entity_poly.pdbx_strand_id
1 'polypeptide(L)' 'MSRQATMKPVLISKEQMVKLKLIQEEEQQKSPLGIAPSIHAIARGLIDKALNLPMKASH' A
#
# COMPACT_ATOMS: atom_id res chain seq x y z
N MET A 1 8.81 -25.29 -4.99
CA MET A 1 7.41 -24.87 -5.20
C MET A 1 7.40 -23.37 -5.45
N SER A 2 7.35 -22.96 -6.71
CA SER A 2 7.31 -21.56 -7.14
C SER A 2 6.00 -20.92 -6.67
N ARG A 3 6.09 -20.06 -5.66
CA ARG A 3 4.96 -19.25 -5.16
C ARG A 3 4.63 -18.21 -6.23
N GLN A 4 3.95 -18.62 -7.30
CA GLN A 4 3.39 -17.72 -8.30
C GLN A 4 2.50 -16.74 -7.56
N ALA A 5 3.00 -15.51 -7.39
CA ALA A 5 2.25 -14.43 -6.81
C ALA A 5 1.03 -14.21 -7.70
N THR A 6 -0.16 -14.51 -7.19
CA THR A 6 -1.47 -14.29 -7.83
C THR A 6 -1.82 -12.79 -7.99
N MET A 7 -0.81 -11.93 -7.94
CA MET A 7 -0.96 -10.49 -7.89
C MET A 7 -0.87 -9.92 -9.31
N LYS A 8 -1.87 -9.14 -9.70
CA LYS A 8 -1.83 -8.36 -10.94
C LYS A 8 -1.18 -7.01 -10.65
N PRO A 9 -0.22 -6.55 -11.48
CA PRO A 9 0.39 -5.24 -11.30
C PRO A 9 -0.61 -4.13 -11.61
N VAL A 10 -0.55 -3.03 -10.85
CA VAL A 10 -1.36 -1.83 -11.07
C VAL A 10 -0.41 -0.66 -11.29
N LEU A 11 -0.65 0.11 -12.34
CA LEU A 11 0.10 1.33 -12.61
C LEU A 11 -0.34 2.42 -11.63
N ILE A 12 0.63 3.12 -11.07
CA ILE A 12 0.41 4.26 -10.17
C ILE A 12 1.23 5.45 -10.65
N SER A 13 0.77 6.66 -10.30
CA SER A 13 1.48 7.89 -10.65
C SER A 13 2.76 8.05 -9.84
N LYS A 14 3.68 8.89 -10.33
CA LYS A 14 4.90 9.25 -9.59
C LYS A 14 4.57 9.87 -8.23
N GLU A 15 3.54 10.69 -8.17
CA GLU A 15 3.10 11.35 -6.93
C GLU A 15 2.55 10.33 -5.92
N GLN A 16 1.79 9.33 -6.38
CA GLN A 16 1.35 8.22 -5.54
C GLN A 16 2.54 7.42 -5.00
N MET A 17 3.56 7.16 -5.81
CA MET A 17 4.79 6.50 -5.36
C MET A 17 5.52 7.29 -4.27
N VAL A 18 5.60 8.63 -4.40
CA VAL A 18 6.20 9.49 -3.37
C VAL A 18 5.41 9.39 -2.06
N LYS A 19 4.08 9.45 -2.12
CA LYS A 19 3.22 9.29 -0.92
C LYS A 19 3.41 7.92 -0.26
N LEU A 20 3.53 6.85 -1.03
CA LEU A 20 3.79 5.50 -0.50
C LEU A 20 5.15 5.42 0.21
N LYS A 21 6.19 6.09 -0.31
CA LYS A 21 7.51 6.14 0.35
C LYS A 21 7.46 6.90 1.67
N LEU A 22 6.78 8.05 1.72
CA LEU A 22 6.61 8.81 2.96
C LEU A 22 5.93 7.97 4.04
N ILE A 23 4.89 7.19 3.67
CA ILE A 23 4.25 6.26 4.61
C ILE A 23 5.23 5.18 5.08
N GLN A 24 6.03 4.63 4.17
CA GLN A 24 7.04 3.62 4.54
C GLN A 24 8.07 4.16 5.53
N GLU A 25 8.56 5.38 5.30
CA GLU A 25 9.53 6.06 6.17
C GLU A 25 8.92 6.34 7.55
N GLU A 26 7.66 6.79 7.60
CA GLU A 26 6.95 7.03 8.86
C GLU A 26 6.78 5.74 9.67
N GLU A 27 6.39 4.64 9.02
CA GLU A 27 6.27 3.33 9.69
C GLU A 27 7.64 2.79 10.15
N GLN A 28 8.71 3.11 9.43
CA GLN A 28 10.07 2.75 9.83
C GLN A 28 10.46 3.43 11.14
N GLN A 29 10.16 4.73 11.29
CA GLN A 29 10.48 5.51 12.47
C GLN A 29 9.67 5.10 13.70
N LYS A 30 8.43 4.65 13.51
CA LYS A 30 7.58 4.13 14.59
C LYS A 30 8.01 2.76 15.10
N SER A 31 8.79 2.03 14.31
CA SER A 31 9.20 0.68 14.64
C SER A 31 10.42 0.68 15.56
N PRO A 32 10.36 0.08 16.77
CA PRO A 32 11.52 0.00 17.68
C PRO A 32 12.67 -0.83 17.10
N LEU A 33 12.42 -1.60 16.04
CA LEU A 33 13.42 -2.37 15.29
C LEU A 33 13.78 -1.73 13.94
N GLY A 34 13.23 -0.56 13.62
CA GLY A 34 13.46 0.12 12.34
C GLY A 34 12.93 -0.64 11.12
N ILE A 35 11.95 -1.53 11.31
CA ILE A 35 11.34 -2.31 10.24
C ILE A 35 10.08 -1.62 9.72
N ALA A 36 9.97 -1.47 8.40
CA ALA A 36 8.80 -0.93 7.73
C ALA A 36 8.17 -1.97 6.78
N PRO A 37 6.84 -1.95 6.59
CA PRO A 37 6.20 -2.73 5.54
C PRO A 37 6.72 -2.32 4.15
N SER A 38 6.70 -3.26 3.20
CA SER A 38 7.07 -2.93 1.81
C SER A 38 6.06 -1.99 1.17
N ILE A 39 6.48 -1.22 0.16
CA ILE A 39 5.60 -0.36 -0.65
C ILE A 39 4.38 -1.14 -1.18
N HIS A 40 4.54 -2.40 -1.60
CA HIS A 40 3.44 -3.23 -2.08
C HIS A 40 2.42 -3.56 -0.98
N ALA A 41 2.90 -3.81 0.24
CA ALA A 41 2.02 -4.09 1.38
C ALA A 41 1.25 -2.84 1.80
N ILE A 42 1.90 -1.68 1.81
CA ILE A 42 1.25 -0.38 2.08
C ILE A 42 0.19 -0.11 1.01
N ALA A 43 0.53 -0.20 -0.28
CA ALA A 43 -0.39 0.05 -1.37
C ALA A 43 -1.61 -0.86 -1.32
N ARG A 44 -1.41 -2.17 -1.09
CA ARG A 44 -2.53 -3.11 -0.89
C ARG A 44 -3.41 -2.71 0.29
N GLY A 45 -2.81 -2.44 1.44
CA GLY A 45 -3.57 -2.08 2.64
C GLY A 45 -4.42 -0.81 2.44
N LEU A 46 -3.91 0.17 1.69
CA LEU A 46 -4.66 1.37 1.33
C LEU A 46 -5.83 1.05 0.38
N ILE A 47 -5.59 0.23 -0.66
CA ILE A 47 -6.62 -0.18 -1.61
C ILE A 47 -7.70 -1.00 -0.89
N ASP A 48 -7.33 -1.98 -0.07
CA ASP A 48 -8.27 -2.80 0.69
C ASP A 48 -9.12 -1.93 1.63
N LYS A 49 -8.52 -0.95 2.32
CA LYS A 49 -9.28 0.00 3.15
C LYS A 49 -10.25 0.82 2.31
N ALA A 50 -9.82 1.33 1.16
CA ALA A 50 -10.65 2.13 0.27
C ALA A 50 -11.84 1.33 -0.29
N LEU A 51 -11.61 0.08 -0.68
CA LEU A 51 -12.63 -0.79 -1.26
C LEU A 51 -13.61 -1.37 -0.23
N ASN A 52 -13.20 -1.47 1.04
CA ASN A 52 -14.08 -1.91 2.13
C ASN A 52 -14.88 -0.75 2.77
N LEU A 53 -14.56 0.51 2.45
CA LEU A 53 -15.42 1.64 2.81
C LEU A 53 -16.70 1.55 1.97
N PRO A 54 -17.89 1.77 2.57
CA PRO A 54 -19.12 1.84 1.80
C PRO A 54 -19.02 3.04 0.86
N MET A 55 -18.67 2.78 -0.40
CA MET A 55 -18.75 3.79 -1.45
C MET A 55 -20.22 4.15 -1.56
N LYS A 56 -20.62 5.31 -1.00
CA LYS A 56 -21.87 5.92 -1.42
C LYS A 56 -21.73 6.13 -2.91
N ALA A 57 -22.47 5.35 -3.70
CA ALA A 57 -22.63 5.61 -5.11
C ALA A 57 -23.25 7.01 -5.21
N SER A 58 -22.42 8.00 -5.49
CA SER A 58 -22.89 9.32 -5.92
C SER A 58 -23.49 9.11 -7.31
N HIS A 59 -24.82 9.14 -7.35
CA HIS A 59 -25.65 9.12 -8.55
C HIS A 59 -25.70 10.51 -9.18
#